data_AF-A0AAD9GHY3-F1
#
_entry.id   AF-A0AAD9GHY3-F1
#
_cell.length_a   1.000
_cell.length_b   1.000
_cell.length_c   1.000
_cell.angle_alpha   90.00
_cell.angle_beta   90.00
_cell.angle_gamma   90.00
#
_symmetry.space_group_name_H-M   'P 1'
#
loop_
_entity.id
_entity.type
_entity.pdbx_description
1 polymer ?
#
loop_
_entity_poly.entity_id
_entity_poly.type
_entity_poly.pdbx_seq_one_letter_code
_entity_poly.pdbx_strand_id
1 'polypeptide(L)'
;MNTIDEEWTNDTLQQKFCDFSLSMSETSDTETGSIADTIIVTHSMGGLVMASALANGKCNFEESTTWVSLSAPMLGSMAGDFIQEFCRGDYTNIVAGVLDLLGQCPATSSKKSVSYQNGKHSFPKTNAADTAAQQAYKGNVSAAICSKSYHGVFSKFTPSSLGGGSMIPHKSEENDALVEFQSCLGGLDPELFGDSYWDRFYGVKLNHADTGFLTRDGLFKDSQKPFKWFECLL
;
A
#
# COMPACT_ATOMS: atom_id res chain seq x y z
N MET A 1 0.48 13.06 -9.32
CA MET A 1 0.85 12.78 -7.92
C MET A 1 2.23 12.14 -7.92
N ASN A 2 3.20 12.63 -7.12
CA ASN A 2 4.57 12.10 -7.12
C ASN A 2 4.80 11.27 -5.84
N THR A 3 4.65 9.96 -5.94
CA THR A 3 4.90 9.00 -4.85
C THR A 3 6.27 8.33 -4.97
N ILE A 4 7.15 8.83 -5.86
CA ILE A 4 8.50 8.28 -6.08
C ILE A 4 9.52 9.08 -5.24
N ASP A 5 9.35 10.39 -5.20
CA ASP A 5 10.29 11.30 -4.55
C ASP A 5 9.76 11.85 -3.23
N GLU A 6 8.45 12.11 -3.15
CA GLU A 6 7.83 12.74 -1.98
C GLU A 6 7.46 11.71 -0.90
N GLU A 7 7.66 12.10 0.35
CA GLU A 7 7.26 11.31 1.51
C GLU A 7 5.73 11.28 1.64
N TRP A 8 5.17 10.18 2.16
CA TRP A 8 3.72 10.09 2.35
C TRP A 8 3.17 11.10 3.38
N THR A 9 4.03 11.59 4.28
CA THR A 9 3.74 12.67 5.24
C THR A 9 3.86 14.07 4.65
N ASN A 10 4.18 14.21 3.35
CA ASN A 10 4.30 15.52 2.71
C ASN A 10 2.93 16.19 2.60
N ASP A 11 2.79 17.36 3.23
CA ASP A 11 1.54 18.14 3.28
C ASP A 11 0.99 18.50 1.90
N THR A 12 1.87 18.86 0.96
CA THR A 12 1.49 19.21 -0.42
C THR A 12 1.07 17.98 -1.20
N LEU A 13 1.70 16.83 -0.97
CA LEU A 13 1.30 15.57 -1.60
C LEU A 13 -0.10 15.15 -1.14
N GLN A 14 -0.37 15.26 0.17
CA GLN A 14 -1.68 14.96 0.74
C GLN A 14 -2.76 15.88 0.19
N GLN A 15 -2.50 17.20 0.13
CA GLN A 15 -3.44 18.15 -0.47
C GLN A 15 -3.74 17.80 -1.93
N LYS A 16 -2.73 17.44 -2.72
CA LYS A 16 -2.94 17.02 -4.12
C LYS A 16 -3.83 15.78 -4.28
N PHE A 17 -3.78 14.84 -3.33
CA PHE A 17 -4.69 13.68 -3.35
C PHE A 17 -6.13 14.10 -3.08
N CYS A 18 -6.34 15.00 -2.11
CA CYS A 18 -7.64 15.56 -1.79
C CYS A 18 -8.20 16.40 -2.93
N ASP A 19 -7.44 17.37 -3.45
CA ASP A 19 -7.85 18.24 -4.56
C ASP A 19 -8.24 17.43 -5.79
N PHE A 20 -7.45 16.40 -6.12
CA PHE A 20 -7.77 15.51 -7.22
C PHE A 20 -9.08 14.78 -6.97
N SER A 21 -9.26 14.20 -5.78
CA SER A 21 -10.48 13.45 -5.44
C SER A 21 -11.73 14.33 -5.44
N LEU A 22 -11.64 15.55 -4.89
CA LEU A 22 -12.72 16.54 -4.92
C LEU A 22 -13.12 16.92 -6.35
N SER A 23 -12.14 16.98 -7.27
CA SER A 23 -12.42 17.33 -8.67
C SER A 23 -13.12 16.23 -9.47
N MET A 24 -13.27 15.03 -8.92
CA MET A 24 -13.85 13.88 -9.62
C MET A 24 -15.39 13.88 -9.66
N SER A 25 -16.06 14.67 -8.81
CA SER A 25 -17.52 14.76 -8.79
C SER A 25 -17.99 16.20 -8.54
N GLU A 26 -18.98 16.64 -9.31
CA GLU A 26 -19.63 17.96 -9.13
C GLU A 26 -20.43 18.08 -7.83
N THR A 27 -20.75 16.95 -7.19
CA THR A 27 -21.44 16.91 -5.89
C THR A 27 -20.50 17.02 -4.70
N SER A 28 -19.17 17.02 -4.94
CA SER A 28 -18.19 17.28 -3.89
C SER A 28 -18.23 18.74 -3.47
N ASP A 29 -17.97 18.99 -2.19
CA ASP A 29 -17.91 20.34 -1.63
C ASP A 29 -16.46 20.76 -1.40
N THR A 30 -15.98 21.69 -2.23
CA THR A 30 -14.62 22.22 -2.13
C THR A 30 -14.41 23.16 -0.95
N GLU A 31 -15.47 23.76 -0.41
CA GLU A 31 -15.38 24.66 0.76
C GLU A 31 -15.15 23.86 2.04
N THR A 32 -15.88 22.75 2.20
CA THR A 32 -15.73 21.86 3.36
C THR A 32 -14.69 20.76 3.15
N GLY A 33 -14.21 20.57 1.92
CA GLY A 33 -13.27 19.51 1.56
C GLY A 33 -13.90 18.12 1.58
N SER A 34 -15.21 18.02 1.34
CA SER A 34 -16.00 16.80 1.43
C SER A 34 -16.13 16.16 0.04
N ILE A 35 -15.57 14.96 -0.11
CA ILE A 35 -15.58 14.20 -1.36
C ILE A 35 -16.85 13.36 -1.40
N ALA A 36 -17.66 13.54 -2.45
CA ALA A 36 -18.93 12.84 -2.66
C ALA A 36 -18.95 12.06 -3.97
N ASP A 37 -19.78 11.02 -4.03
CA ASP A 37 -20.12 10.23 -5.23
C ASP A 37 -18.88 9.75 -6.02
N THR A 38 -17.81 9.39 -5.30
CA THR A 38 -16.52 9.04 -5.89
C THR A 38 -16.03 7.69 -5.39
N ILE A 39 -15.53 6.85 -6.30
CA ILE A 39 -14.76 5.65 -5.94
C ILE A 39 -13.28 6.01 -6.00
N ILE A 40 -12.64 6.04 -4.84
CA ILE A 40 -11.22 6.28 -4.69
C ILE A 40 -10.50 4.94 -4.64
N VAL A 41 -9.56 4.73 -5.55
CA VAL A 41 -8.74 3.51 -5.57
C VAL A 41 -7.28 3.90 -5.33
N THR A 42 -6.66 3.32 -4.30
CA THR A 42 -5.27 3.60 -3.97
C THR A 42 -4.43 2.32 -3.94
N HIS A 43 -3.20 2.40 -4.45
CA HIS A 43 -2.25 1.29 -4.39
C HIS A 43 -1.00 1.70 -3.61
N SER A 44 -0.45 0.76 -2.84
CA SER A 44 0.83 0.91 -2.15
C SER A 44 0.87 2.20 -1.29
N MET A 45 1.94 2.98 -1.39
CA MET A 45 2.08 4.25 -0.67
C MET A 45 0.94 5.24 -0.94
N GLY A 46 0.24 5.15 -2.07
CA GLY A 46 -0.93 5.99 -2.34
C GLY A 46 -2.04 5.83 -1.30
N GLY A 47 -2.21 4.62 -0.74
CA GLY A 47 -3.17 4.40 0.35
C GLY A 47 -2.74 5.08 1.64
N LEU A 48 -1.44 5.05 1.94
CA LEU A 48 -0.88 5.72 3.11
C LEU A 48 -0.98 7.25 3.01
N VAL A 49 -0.77 7.82 1.82
CA VAL A 49 -0.99 9.25 1.56
C VAL A 49 -2.45 9.63 1.78
N MET A 50 -3.39 8.87 1.22
CA MET A 50 -4.82 9.15 1.38
C MET A 50 -5.24 9.04 2.85
N ALA A 51 -4.81 7.99 3.56
CA ALA A 51 -5.04 7.83 4.99
C ALA A 51 -4.52 9.03 5.80
N SER A 52 -3.32 9.50 5.49
CA SER A 52 -2.73 10.64 6.18
C SER A 52 -3.43 11.96 5.84
N ALA A 53 -3.90 12.13 4.60
CA ALA A 53 -4.66 13.30 4.20
C ALA A 53 -5.99 13.40 4.98
N LEU A 54 -6.70 12.28 5.13
CA LEU A 54 -7.90 12.17 5.99
C LEU A 54 -7.55 12.46 7.46
N ALA A 55 -6.50 11.83 7.98
CA ALA A 55 -6.08 12.01 9.37
C ALA A 55 -5.70 13.45 9.71
N ASN A 56 -5.15 14.18 8.73
CA ASN A 56 -4.75 15.58 8.88
C ASN A 56 -5.86 16.58 8.50
N GLY A 57 -7.07 16.10 8.20
CA GLY A 57 -8.23 16.95 7.87
C GLY A 57 -8.07 17.72 6.56
N LYS A 58 -7.30 17.20 5.60
CA LYS A 58 -7.14 17.81 4.26
C LYS A 58 -8.38 17.67 3.41
N CYS A 59 -9.10 16.58 3.60
CA CYS A 59 -10.42 16.30 3.04
C CYS A 59 -11.12 15.26 3.92
N ASN A 60 -12.39 15.03 3.65
CA ASN A 60 -13.19 13.99 4.28
C ASN A 60 -14.05 13.28 3.22
N PHE A 61 -14.57 12.10 3.56
CA PHE A 61 -15.45 11.33 2.67
C PHE A 61 -16.90 11.48 3.14
N GLU A 62 -17.78 11.83 2.21
CA GLU A 62 -19.22 11.68 2.37
C GLU A 62 -19.63 10.20 2.32
N GLU A 63 -20.83 9.88 2.79
CA GLU A 63 -21.36 8.51 2.79
C GLU A 63 -21.41 7.86 1.39
N SER A 64 -21.51 8.66 0.34
CA SER A 64 -21.53 8.18 -1.05
C SER A 64 -20.14 7.94 -1.66
N THR A 65 -19.07 8.20 -0.90
CA THR A 65 -17.70 7.94 -1.33
C THR A 65 -17.25 6.55 -0.88
N THR A 66 -16.66 5.80 -1.82
CA THR A 66 -16.11 4.46 -1.57
C THR A 66 -14.60 4.50 -1.68
N TRP A 67 -13.89 3.96 -0.69
CA TRP A 67 -12.44 3.81 -0.76
C TRP A 67 -12.01 2.34 -0.86
N VAL A 68 -11.36 2.01 -1.97
CA VAL A 68 -10.75 0.70 -2.25
C VAL A 68 -9.23 0.80 -2.10
N SER A 69 -8.66 0.05 -1.17
CA SER A 69 -7.21 0.06 -0.89
C SER A 69 -6.50 -1.20 -1.37
N LEU A 70 -5.37 -1.02 -2.04
CA LEU A 70 -4.60 -2.10 -2.64
C LEU A 70 -3.18 -2.15 -2.05
N SER A 71 -2.96 -3.08 -1.13
CA SER A 71 -1.63 -3.35 -0.55
C SER A 71 -0.93 -2.12 0.05
N ALA A 72 -1.67 -1.31 0.80
CA ALA A 72 -1.13 -0.09 1.38
C ALA A 72 -0.31 -0.39 2.64
N PRO A 73 0.93 0.11 2.80
CA PRO A 73 1.78 -0.20 3.95
C PRO A 73 1.41 0.64 5.18
N MET A 74 0.28 0.36 5.84
CA MET A 74 -0.24 1.18 6.95
C MET A 74 0.59 1.10 8.24
N LEU A 75 1.45 0.08 8.39
CA LEU A 75 2.47 0.00 9.44
C LEU A 75 3.88 0.20 8.85
N GLY A 76 3.99 0.75 7.64
CA GLY A 76 5.24 0.80 6.88
C GLY A 76 5.60 -0.56 6.26
N SER A 77 6.83 -0.69 5.79
CA SER A 77 7.32 -1.81 5.00
C SER A 77 8.76 -2.11 5.36
N MET A 78 9.07 -3.39 5.60
CA MET A 78 10.47 -3.80 5.79
C MET A 78 11.32 -3.57 4.53
N ALA A 79 10.70 -3.43 3.34
CA ALA A 79 11.42 -3.03 2.13
C ALA A 79 12.01 -1.62 2.25
N GLY A 80 11.32 -0.70 2.95
CA GLY A 80 11.80 0.64 3.26
C GLY A 80 13.02 0.61 4.20
N ASP A 81 13.00 -0.25 5.21
CA ASP A 81 14.16 -0.47 6.08
C ASP A 81 15.33 -1.10 5.30
N PHE A 82 15.04 -2.14 4.52
CA PHE A 82 16.02 -2.91 3.75
C PHE A 82 16.75 -2.06 2.72
N ILE A 83 16.03 -1.25 1.91
CA ILE A 83 16.68 -0.44 0.86
C ILE A 83 17.60 0.63 1.45
N GLN A 84 17.30 1.14 2.63
CA GLN A 84 18.14 2.12 3.30
C GLN A 84 19.46 1.53 3.79
N GLU A 85 19.42 0.31 4.30
CA GLU A 85 20.61 -0.45 4.74
C GLU A 85 21.41 -0.95 3.53
N PHE A 86 20.72 -1.45 2.50
CA PHE A 86 21.31 -1.84 1.23
C PHE A 86 22.10 -0.69 0.59
N CYS A 87 21.50 0.49 0.46
CA CYS A 87 22.19 1.65 -0.11
C CYS A 87 23.32 2.22 0.78
N ARG A 88 23.40 1.83 2.06
CA ARG A 88 24.54 2.15 2.95
C ARG A 88 25.70 1.15 2.82
N GLY A 89 25.50 0.04 2.12
CA GLY A 89 26.49 -1.03 2.01
C GLY A 89 26.45 -2.03 3.17
N ASP A 90 25.35 -2.07 3.94
CA ASP A 90 25.22 -2.98 5.08
C ASP A 90 25.09 -4.47 4.64
N TYR A 91 24.81 -4.71 3.36
CA TYR A 91 24.73 -6.04 2.76
C TYR A 91 25.89 -6.28 1.78
N THR A 92 26.71 -7.29 2.05
CA THR A 92 27.90 -7.63 1.25
C THR A 92 27.65 -8.66 0.15
N ASN A 93 26.57 -9.43 0.26
CA ASN A 93 26.20 -10.47 -0.71
C ASN A 93 24.99 -10.03 -1.53
N ILE A 94 25.25 -9.43 -2.70
CA ILE A 94 24.21 -9.11 -3.67
C ILE A 94 23.94 -10.36 -4.50
N VAL A 95 22.71 -10.84 -4.43
CA VAL A 95 22.20 -11.99 -5.19
C VAL A 95 21.30 -11.51 -6.32
N ALA A 96 21.12 -12.33 -7.35
CA ALA A 96 20.50 -11.91 -8.61
C ALA A 96 19.12 -11.26 -8.45
N GLY A 97 18.31 -11.70 -7.47
CA GLY A 97 16.96 -11.20 -7.22
C GLY A 97 16.86 -9.75 -6.72
N VAL A 98 17.97 -9.13 -6.29
CA VAL A 98 18.00 -7.73 -5.80
C VAL A 98 18.99 -6.85 -6.57
N LEU A 99 19.53 -7.33 -7.70
CA LEU A 99 20.42 -6.52 -8.55
C LEU A 99 19.75 -5.22 -9.01
N ASP A 100 18.45 -5.28 -9.30
CA ASP A 100 17.66 -4.11 -9.72
C ASP A 100 17.54 -3.03 -8.63
N LEU A 101 17.89 -3.33 -7.37
CA LEU A 101 17.92 -2.35 -6.29
C LEU A 101 19.17 -1.47 -6.33
N LEU A 102 20.26 -1.88 -6.99
CA LEU A 102 21.47 -1.04 -7.13
C LEU A 102 21.18 0.27 -7.85
N GLY A 103 20.36 0.22 -8.90
CA GLY A 103 19.92 1.41 -9.63
C GLY A 103 18.96 2.31 -8.84
N GLN A 104 18.57 1.90 -7.63
CA GLN A 104 17.64 2.62 -6.77
C GLN A 104 18.34 3.35 -5.60
N CYS A 105 19.68 3.35 -5.59
CA CYS A 105 20.48 4.08 -4.63
C CYS A 105 20.93 5.45 -5.16
N PRO A 106 20.95 6.51 -4.31
CA PRO A 106 20.52 6.50 -2.91
C PRO A 106 19.00 6.36 -2.77
N ALA A 107 18.54 5.72 -1.69
CA ALA A 107 17.13 5.56 -1.43
C ALA A 107 16.42 6.94 -1.39
N THR A 108 15.33 7.08 -2.16
CA THR A 108 14.53 8.31 -2.24
C THR A 108 13.83 8.59 -0.91
N SER A 109 13.40 9.83 -0.69
CA SER A 109 12.69 10.21 0.54
C SER A 109 11.41 9.42 0.72
N SER A 110 10.64 9.21 -0.36
CA SER A 110 9.49 8.28 -0.36
C SER A 110 9.84 6.89 0.22
N LYS A 111 10.86 6.22 -0.30
CA LYS A 111 11.25 4.87 0.15
C LYS A 111 11.69 4.84 1.60
N LYS A 112 12.36 5.89 2.07
CA LYS A 112 12.74 6.05 3.48
C LYS A 112 11.51 6.27 4.36
N SER A 113 10.54 7.04 3.89
CA SER A 113 9.36 7.43 4.66
C SER A 113 8.44 6.26 5.00
N VAL A 114 8.48 5.17 4.23
CA VAL A 114 7.69 3.95 4.46
C VAL A 114 8.40 2.90 5.33
N SER A 115 9.38 3.31 6.15
CA SER A 115 10.04 2.42 7.11
C SER A 115 9.03 1.78 8.07
N TYR A 116 9.27 0.55 8.53
CA TYR A 116 8.32 -0.16 9.37
C TYR A 116 8.13 0.57 10.71
N GLN A 117 6.87 0.73 11.13
CA GLN A 117 6.50 1.44 12.35
C GLN A 117 7.16 0.79 13.58
N ASN A 118 7.77 1.60 14.45
CA ASN A 118 8.59 1.14 15.58
C ASN A 118 9.80 0.28 15.18
N GLY A 119 10.18 0.29 13.90
CA GLY A 119 11.39 -0.30 13.34
C GLY A 119 12.61 0.59 13.49
N LYS A 120 13.76 0.09 13.01
CA LYS A 120 15.09 0.70 13.17
C LYS A 120 15.21 2.09 12.51
N HIS A 121 14.51 2.32 11.41
CA HIS A 121 14.56 3.59 10.66
C HIS A 121 13.27 4.42 10.83
N SER A 122 12.46 4.11 11.83
CA SER A 122 11.27 4.89 12.22
C SER A 122 11.56 5.88 13.34
N PHE A 123 10.79 6.96 13.42
CA PHE A 123 10.93 8.01 14.45
C PHE A 123 9.60 8.25 15.17
N PRO A 124 9.60 8.82 16.39
CA PRO A 124 8.35 9.08 17.13
C PRO A 124 7.31 9.87 16.34
N LYS A 125 7.74 10.85 15.52
CA LYS A 125 6.85 11.63 14.67
C LYS A 125 6.19 10.79 13.58
N THR A 126 6.95 9.94 12.88
CA THR A 126 6.40 9.07 11.83
C THR A 126 5.52 7.99 12.45
N ASN A 127 5.91 7.41 13.58
CA ASN A 127 5.08 6.40 14.28
C ASN A 127 3.73 6.97 14.74
N ALA A 128 3.70 8.23 15.17
CA ALA A 128 2.45 8.93 15.48
C ALA A 128 1.61 9.17 14.23
N ALA A 129 2.24 9.55 13.11
CA ALA A 129 1.55 9.69 11.83
C ALA A 129 0.98 8.36 11.32
N ASP A 130 1.73 7.26 11.44
CA ASP A 130 1.27 5.91 11.07
C ASP A 130 0.03 5.54 11.89
N THR A 131 0.07 5.82 13.19
CA THR A 131 -1.08 5.57 14.08
C THR A 131 -2.30 6.38 13.66
N ALA A 132 -2.13 7.67 13.33
CA ALA A 132 -3.22 8.52 12.88
C ALA A 132 -3.78 8.06 11.52
N ALA A 133 -2.90 7.71 10.58
CA ALA A 133 -3.26 7.15 9.29
C ALA A 133 -4.03 5.84 9.44
N GLN A 134 -3.62 4.94 10.33
CA GLN A 134 -4.35 3.69 10.62
C GLN A 134 -5.77 3.95 11.16
N GLN A 135 -5.95 4.94 12.03
CA GLN A 135 -7.30 5.28 12.51
C GLN A 135 -8.18 5.80 11.38
N ALA A 136 -7.66 6.70 10.55
CA ALA A 136 -8.38 7.21 9.39
C ALA A 136 -8.67 6.08 8.38
N TYR A 137 -7.71 5.19 8.13
CA TYR A 137 -7.87 4.04 7.27
C TYR A 137 -9.03 3.13 7.72
N LYS A 138 -8.99 2.65 8.97
CA LYS A 138 -10.04 1.76 9.51
C LYS A 138 -11.43 2.41 9.52
N GLY A 139 -11.49 3.71 9.73
CA GLY A 139 -12.76 4.44 9.78
C GLY A 139 -13.39 4.70 8.41
N ASN A 140 -12.62 4.62 7.32
CA ASN A 140 -13.05 5.10 6.00
C ASN A 140 -12.90 4.07 4.87
N VAL A 141 -12.04 3.07 5.02
CA VAL A 141 -11.82 2.08 3.94
C VAL A 141 -13.04 1.19 3.78
N SER A 142 -13.54 1.12 2.54
CA SER A 142 -14.73 0.34 2.20
C SER A 142 -14.37 -1.08 1.76
N ALA A 143 -13.20 -1.26 1.14
CA ALA A 143 -12.71 -2.55 0.66
C ALA A 143 -11.18 -2.54 0.60
N ALA A 144 -10.55 -3.71 0.82
CA ALA A 144 -9.10 -3.79 0.76
C ALA A 144 -8.62 -5.15 0.23
N ILE A 145 -7.53 -5.12 -0.54
CA ILE A 145 -6.80 -6.33 -0.96
C ILE A 145 -5.44 -6.35 -0.26
N CYS A 146 -5.23 -7.38 0.57
CA CYS A 146 -4.02 -7.58 1.36
C CYS A 146 -3.48 -8.97 1.10
N SER A 147 -2.20 -9.09 0.75
CA SER A 147 -1.64 -10.38 0.34
C SER A 147 -0.92 -11.11 1.47
N LYS A 148 -1.07 -12.42 1.45
CA LYS A 148 -0.38 -13.41 2.27
C LYS A 148 0.73 -14.13 1.51
N SER A 149 1.04 -13.76 0.25
CA SER A 149 2.10 -14.43 -0.51
C SER A 149 2.66 -13.62 -1.68
N TYR A 150 3.99 -13.59 -1.77
CA TYR A 150 4.76 -12.90 -2.81
C TYR A 150 4.95 -13.69 -4.11
N HIS A 151 4.47 -14.93 -4.18
CA HIS A 151 4.58 -15.74 -5.40
C HIS A 151 3.69 -15.19 -6.52
N GLY A 152 2.44 -14.88 -6.17
CA GLY A 152 1.49 -14.25 -7.07
C GLY A 152 1.19 -15.02 -8.36
N VAL A 153 0.78 -14.26 -9.38
CA VAL A 153 0.54 -14.76 -10.73
C VAL A 153 1.85 -14.75 -11.51
N PHE A 154 2.13 -15.84 -12.22
CA PHE A 154 3.35 -15.97 -13.01
C PHE A 154 3.41 -14.88 -14.09
N SER A 155 4.43 -14.03 -14.02
CA SER A 155 4.58 -12.85 -14.89
C SER A 155 6.04 -12.38 -14.94
N LYS A 156 6.29 -11.29 -15.67
CA LYS A 156 7.59 -10.62 -15.68
C LYS A 156 8.03 -10.09 -14.31
N PHE A 157 7.12 -9.93 -13.35
CA PHE A 157 7.41 -9.45 -11.99
C PHE A 157 7.79 -10.59 -11.04
N THR A 158 7.53 -11.85 -11.38
CA THR A 158 7.82 -13.00 -10.52
C THR A 158 9.27 -13.03 -10.03
N PRO A 159 10.32 -12.79 -10.85
CA PRO A 159 11.69 -12.82 -10.36
C PRO A 159 11.98 -11.78 -9.27
N SER A 160 11.53 -10.54 -9.43
CA SER A 160 11.75 -9.48 -8.43
C SER A 160 10.90 -9.70 -7.18
N SER A 161 9.67 -10.23 -7.32
CA SER A 161 8.83 -10.58 -6.17
C SER A 161 9.40 -11.73 -5.36
N LEU A 162 9.95 -12.77 -6.01
CA LEU A 162 10.68 -13.83 -5.32
C LEU A 162 11.93 -13.27 -4.61
N GLY A 163 12.67 -12.38 -5.26
CA GLY A 163 13.82 -11.70 -4.66
C GLY A 163 13.44 -10.91 -3.41
N GLY A 164 12.46 -10.02 -3.53
CA GLY A 164 11.95 -9.21 -2.41
C GLY A 164 11.46 -10.06 -1.26
N GLY A 165 10.51 -10.98 -1.52
CA GLY A 165 9.90 -11.81 -0.48
C GLY A 165 10.86 -12.77 0.22
N SER A 166 11.99 -13.13 -0.41
CA SER A 166 12.98 -14.04 0.18
C SER A 166 14.12 -13.33 0.91
N MET A 167 14.46 -12.09 0.52
CA MET A 167 15.68 -11.41 0.98
C MET A 167 15.40 -10.26 1.93
N ILE A 168 14.27 -9.58 1.76
CA ILE A 168 13.85 -8.56 2.71
C ILE A 168 13.53 -9.29 4.02
N PRO A 169 14.06 -8.82 5.16
CA PRO A 169 13.79 -9.42 6.47
C PRO A 169 12.38 -9.05 6.95
N HIS A 170 11.36 -9.56 6.26
CA HIS A 170 9.96 -9.33 6.57
C HIS A 170 9.62 -9.77 8.00
N LYS A 171 8.63 -9.11 8.61
CA LYS A 171 8.12 -9.49 9.94
C LYS A 171 7.34 -10.82 9.93
N SER A 172 6.92 -11.27 8.75
CA SER A 172 6.15 -12.50 8.52
C SER A 172 6.42 -13.04 7.11
N GLU A 173 6.22 -14.35 6.93
CA GLU A 173 6.19 -14.98 5.60
C GLU A 173 4.98 -14.53 4.76
N GLU A 174 3.94 -14.01 5.41
CA GLU A 174 2.77 -13.42 4.75
C GLU A 174 3.08 -11.99 4.29
N ASN A 175 3.53 -11.85 3.05
CA ASN A 175 3.83 -10.57 2.42
C ASN A 175 3.64 -10.65 0.89
N ASP A 176 3.57 -9.50 0.22
CA ASP A 176 3.47 -9.38 -1.24
C ASP A 176 4.81 -9.13 -1.96
N ALA A 177 5.94 -9.37 -1.29
CA ALA A 177 7.33 -9.00 -1.60
C ALA A 177 7.76 -7.63 -1.11
N LEU A 178 6.84 -6.73 -0.78
CA LEU A 178 7.17 -5.39 -0.27
C LEU A 178 6.42 -5.07 1.02
N VAL A 179 5.16 -5.43 1.12
CA VAL A 179 4.27 -5.11 2.23
C VAL A 179 3.80 -6.40 2.88
N GLU A 180 3.99 -6.48 4.20
CA GLU A 180 3.48 -7.56 5.03
C GLU A 180 1.95 -7.50 5.12
N PHE A 181 1.29 -8.66 5.16
CA PHE A 181 -0.15 -8.78 5.32
C PHE A 181 -0.66 -7.92 6.49
N GLN A 182 -0.03 -8.05 7.66
CA GLN A 182 -0.37 -7.29 8.86
C GLN A 182 -0.20 -5.77 8.69
N SER A 183 0.80 -5.34 7.91
CA SER A 183 0.96 -3.92 7.59
C SER A 183 -0.18 -3.42 6.71
N CYS A 184 -0.59 -4.23 5.72
CA CYS A 184 -1.72 -3.91 4.86
C CYS A 184 -3.07 -3.78 5.60
N LEU A 185 -3.28 -4.58 6.65
CA LEU A 185 -4.51 -4.51 7.44
C LEU A 185 -4.72 -3.14 8.08
N GLY A 186 -3.67 -2.39 8.40
CA GLY A 186 -3.80 -1.09 9.06
C GLY A 186 -4.58 -1.12 10.37
N GLY A 187 -4.58 -2.28 11.05
CA GLY A 187 -5.34 -2.53 12.27
C GLY A 187 -6.79 -2.98 12.07
N LEU A 188 -7.23 -3.26 10.83
CA LEU A 188 -8.44 -4.05 10.59
C LEU A 188 -8.27 -5.47 11.14
N ASP A 189 -9.39 -6.09 11.50
CA ASP A 189 -9.39 -7.47 11.98
C ASP A 189 -9.00 -8.43 10.84
N PRO A 190 -7.96 -9.27 11.00
CA PRO A 190 -7.58 -10.29 10.02
C PRO A 190 -8.73 -11.24 9.64
N GLU A 191 -9.70 -11.47 10.54
CA GLU A 191 -10.84 -12.36 10.29
C GLU A 191 -11.81 -11.81 9.23
N LEU A 192 -11.74 -10.51 8.92
CA LEU A 192 -12.50 -9.91 7.82
C LEU A 192 -12.01 -10.38 6.44
N PHE A 193 -10.76 -10.86 6.35
CA PHE A 193 -10.08 -11.11 5.08
C PHE A 193 -10.24 -12.56 4.61
N GLY A 194 -11.21 -12.78 3.72
CA GLY A 194 -11.44 -14.06 3.05
C GLY A 194 -10.58 -14.25 1.79
N ASP A 195 -10.49 -15.47 1.28
CA ASP A 195 -9.64 -15.83 0.15
C ASP A 195 -10.39 -15.95 -1.20
N SER A 196 -11.66 -15.51 -1.23
CA SER A 196 -12.49 -15.46 -2.43
C SER A 196 -12.50 -14.07 -3.05
N TYR A 197 -12.57 -14.00 -4.38
CA TYR A 197 -12.72 -12.73 -5.09
C TYR A 197 -14.10 -12.08 -4.87
N TRP A 198 -15.00 -12.73 -4.13
CA TRP A 198 -16.25 -12.13 -3.64
C TRP A 198 -16.11 -11.41 -2.30
N ASP A 199 -14.99 -11.61 -1.60
CA ASP A 199 -14.78 -11.00 -0.29
C ASP A 199 -14.36 -9.54 -0.44
N ARG A 200 -15.12 -8.63 0.19
CA ARG A 200 -14.84 -7.18 0.16
C ARG A 200 -13.47 -6.84 0.77
N PHE A 201 -13.10 -7.57 1.82
CA PHE A 201 -11.75 -7.58 2.36
C PHE A 201 -11.08 -8.88 1.91
N TYR A 202 -10.11 -8.77 1.02
CA TYR A 202 -9.63 -9.88 0.21
C TYR A 202 -8.19 -10.25 0.57
N GLY A 203 -8.05 -11.37 1.28
CA GLY A 203 -6.83 -12.00 1.72
C GLY A 203 -6.19 -12.85 0.62
N VAL A 204 -5.40 -12.21 -0.23
CA VAL A 204 -4.89 -12.80 -1.48
C VAL A 204 -3.58 -13.54 -1.35
N LYS A 205 -3.19 -14.24 -2.43
CA LYS A 205 -1.85 -14.81 -2.64
C LYS A 205 -1.25 -14.22 -3.91
N LEU A 206 -1.05 -12.90 -3.89
CA LEU A 206 -0.67 -12.04 -5.00
C LEU A 206 0.60 -11.24 -4.66
N ASN A 207 1.53 -11.10 -5.61
CA ASN A 207 2.67 -10.21 -5.38
C ASN A 207 2.23 -8.73 -5.50
N HIS A 208 3.08 -7.80 -5.08
CA HIS A 208 2.76 -6.37 -5.01
C HIS A 208 2.38 -5.76 -6.37
N ALA A 209 2.90 -6.32 -7.47
CA ALA A 209 2.57 -5.88 -8.82
C ALA A 209 1.19 -6.40 -9.27
N ASP A 210 0.83 -7.62 -8.87
CA ASP A 210 -0.50 -8.19 -9.14
C ASP A 210 -1.61 -7.37 -8.46
N THR A 211 -1.41 -6.97 -7.20
CA THR A 211 -2.39 -6.15 -6.46
C THR A 211 -2.53 -4.73 -7.01
N GLY A 212 -1.50 -4.24 -7.72
CA GLY A 212 -1.52 -3.00 -8.49
C GLY A 212 -2.08 -3.14 -9.92
N PHE A 213 -2.73 -4.26 -10.25
CA PHE A 213 -3.28 -4.55 -11.58
C PHE A 213 -2.26 -4.53 -12.72
N LEU A 214 -0.96 -4.74 -12.43
CA LEU A 214 0.08 -4.77 -13.46
C LEU A 214 0.16 -6.14 -14.18
N THR A 215 -0.65 -7.10 -13.74
CA THR A 215 -0.77 -8.44 -14.32
C THR A 215 -2.23 -8.74 -14.69
N ARG A 216 -2.73 -9.94 -14.39
CA ARG A 216 -4.07 -10.45 -14.71
C ARG A 216 -4.47 -11.48 -13.65
N ASP A 217 -5.72 -11.94 -13.72
CA ASP A 217 -6.18 -13.04 -12.89
C ASP A 217 -5.39 -14.33 -13.12
N GLY A 218 -5.07 -15.00 -12.02
CA GLY A 218 -4.64 -16.38 -11.99
C GLY A 218 -5.75 -17.31 -12.48
N LEU A 219 -5.35 -18.37 -13.18
CA LEU A 219 -6.30 -19.30 -13.81
C LEU A 219 -7.04 -20.15 -12.77
N PHE A 220 -6.37 -20.59 -11.70
CA PHE A 220 -6.85 -21.71 -10.88
C PHE A 220 -7.37 -21.33 -9.49
N LYS A 221 -6.72 -20.39 -8.80
CA LYS A 221 -7.05 -20.06 -7.40
C LYS A 221 -7.91 -18.82 -7.35
N ASP A 222 -8.95 -18.85 -6.51
CA ASP A 222 -9.78 -17.66 -6.28
C ASP A 222 -8.96 -16.53 -5.70
N SER A 223 -8.11 -16.82 -4.70
CA SER A 223 -7.16 -15.90 -4.04
C SER A 223 -6.12 -15.23 -4.96
N GLN A 224 -6.19 -15.43 -6.28
CA GLN A 224 -5.29 -14.87 -7.27
C GLN A 224 -6.05 -14.13 -8.39
N LYS A 225 -7.28 -13.67 -8.13
CA LYS A 225 -8.14 -13.01 -9.13
C LYS A 225 -8.40 -11.53 -8.80
N PRO A 226 -7.39 -10.64 -8.86
CA PRO A 226 -7.57 -9.24 -8.49
C PRO A 226 -8.54 -8.50 -9.43
N PHE A 227 -8.55 -8.80 -10.73
CA PHE A 227 -9.43 -8.12 -11.69
C PHE A 227 -10.89 -8.50 -11.45
N LYS A 228 -11.19 -9.80 -11.37
CA LYS A 228 -12.54 -10.24 -11.02
C LYS A 228 -13.01 -9.70 -9.67
N TRP A 229 -12.13 -9.65 -8.68
CA TRP A 229 -12.48 -9.04 -7.39
C TRP A 229 -12.94 -7.59 -7.56
N PHE A 230 -12.17 -6.79 -8.28
CA PHE A 230 -12.53 -5.39 -8.51
C PHE A 230 -13.80 -5.23 -9.37
N GLU A 231 -13.98 -6.06 -10.39
CA GLU A 231 -15.19 -6.10 -11.22
C GLU A 231 -16.45 -6.53 -10.43
N CYS A 232 -16.31 -7.38 -9.41
CA CYS A 232 -17.42 -7.84 -8.57
C CYS A 232 -17.67 -6.96 -7.35
N LEU A 233 -16.75 -6.04 -7.05
CA LEU A 233 -16.83 -5.13 -5.91
C LEU A 233 -17.73 -3.91 -6.20
N LEU A 234 -17.75 -3.48 -7.46
CA LEU A 234 -18.49 -2.33 -8.00
C LEU A 234 -19.81 -2.75 -8.65
#